data_AF-A0A2S4XHL0-F1
#
_entry.id   AF-A0A2S4XHL0-F1
#
_cell.length_a   1.000
_cell.length_b   1.000
_cell.length_c   1.000
_cell.angle_alpha   90.00
_cell.angle_beta   90.00
_cell.angle_gamma   90.00
#
_symmetry.space_group_name_H-M   'P 1'
#
loop_
_entity.id
_entity.type
_entity.pdbx_description
1 polymer ?
#
loop_
_entity_poly.entity_id
_entity_poly.type
_entity_poly.pdbx_seq_one_letter_code
_entity_poly.pdbx_strand_id
1 'polypeptide(L)' 'LARGRSYTKNYERVGTVKAGTNYFYCQANLNRRETYGKWTNVWWARTDDDSGNTGVYVSVVYLKGGENDHPVPGLPTC' A
#
# COMPACT_ATOMS: atom_id res chain seq x y z
N LEU A 1 10.17 2.40 2.41
CA LEU A 1 9.15 1.33 2.52
C LEU A 1 9.71 0.16 3.34
N ALA A 2 8.91 -0.45 4.21
CA ALA A 2 9.18 -1.78 4.76
C ALA A 2 8.69 -2.88 3.80
N ARG A 3 9.11 -4.15 3.94
CA ARG A 3 8.57 -5.22 3.09
C ARG A 3 7.06 -5.37 3.32
N GLY A 4 6.27 -5.29 2.27
CA GLY A 4 4.80 -5.33 2.31
C GLY A 4 4.20 -6.45 1.49
N ARG A 5 2.95 -6.82 1.78
CA ARG A 5 2.13 -7.72 0.96
C ARG A 5 1.36 -6.91 -0.08
N SER A 6 1.24 -7.44 -1.30
CA SER A 6 0.43 -6.84 -2.37
C SER A 6 -0.87 -7.60 -2.58
N TYR A 7 -1.91 -6.87 -2.97
CA TYR A 7 -3.27 -7.37 -3.10
C TYR A 7 -3.94 -6.88 -4.40
N THR A 8 -4.85 -7.67 -4.95
CA THR A 8 -5.76 -7.20 -6.00
C THR A 8 -6.75 -6.17 -5.45
N LYS A 9 -7.48 -5.48 -6.32
CA LYS A 9 -8.59 -4.58 -5.93
C LYS A 9 -9.65 -5.30 -5.09
N ASN A 10 -9.81 -6.61 -5.27
CA ASN A 10 -10.76 -7.44 -4.54
C ASN A 10 -10.19 -7.97 -3.20
N TYR A 11 -9.02 -7.49 -2.77
CA TYR A 11 -8.35 -7.88 -1.53
C TYR A 11 -7.78 -9.30 -1.52
N GLU A 12 -7.45 -9.85 -2.69
CA GLU A 12 -6.77 -11.14 -2.79
C GLU A 12 -5.25 -10.92 -2.73
N ARG A 13 -4.56 -11.62 -1.84
CA ARG A 13 -3.10 -11.53 -1.73
C ARG A 13 -2.44 -12.19 -2.95
N VAL A 14 -1.60 -11.45 -3.66
CA VAL A 14 -0.97 -11.92 -4.91
C VAL A 14 0.56 -11.86 -4.90
N GLY A 15 1.18 -11.12 -3.98
CA GLY A 15 2.63 -11.01 -3.95
C GLY A 15 3.19 -10.19 -2.80
N THR A 16 4.36 -9.61 -3.03
CA THR A 16 5.04 -8.73 -2.08
C THR A 16 5.78 -7.60 -2.77
N VAL A 17 5.94 -6.49 -2.06
CA VAL A 17 6.87 -5.40 -2.40
C VAL A 17 8.03 -5.41 -1.40
N LYS A 18 9.26 -5.36 -1.90
CA LYS A 18 10.49 -5.37 -1.11
C LYS A 18 10.68 -4.03 -0.39
N ALA A 19 11.41 -4.08 0.72
CA ALA A 19 11.80 -2.87 1.41
C ALA A 19 12.71 -2.00 0.52
N GLY A 20 12.58 -0.68 0.64
CA GLY A 20 13.34 0.28 -0.16
C GLY A 20 12.49 1.43 -0.70
N THR A 21 12.95 2.02 -1.80
CA THR A 21 12.23 3.04 -2.57
C THR A 21 11.47 2.33 -3.68
N ASN A 22 10.15 2.43 -3.64
CA ASN A 22 9.26 1.88 -4.66
C ASN A 22 8.41 3.02 -5.20
N TYR A 23 8.04 2.95 -6.47
CA TYR A 23 7.13 3.92 -7.07
C TYR A 23 5.68 3.55 -6.74
N PHE A 24 4.83 4.55 -6.55
CA PHE A 24 3.40 4.37 -6.35
C PHE A 24 2.68 5.33 -7.29
N TYR A 25 1.64 4.82 -7.97
CA TYR A 25 0.90 5.60 -8.96
C TYR A 25 -0.11 6.54 -8.31
N CYS A 26 -0.89 6.00 -7.39
CA CYS A 26 -1.93 6.70 -6.65
C CYS A 26 -2.29 5.90 -5.39
N GLN A 27 -3.23 6.40 -4.60
CA GLN A 27 -3.78 5.71 -3.44
C GLN A 27 -5.30 5.75 -3.41
N ALA A 28 -5.92 4.76 -2.78
CA ALA A 28 -7.35 4.71 -2.59
C ALA A 28 -7.69 4.22 -1.19
N ASN A 29 -8.80 4.73 -0.64
CA ASN A 29 -9.41 4.13 0.54
C ASN A 29 -10.21 2.91 0.10
N LEU A 30 -9.69 1.71 0.38
CA LEU A 30 -10.37 0.46 0.03
C LEU A 30 -11.34 -0.02 1.12
N ASN A 31 -11.47 0.74 2.22
CA ASN A 31 -12.19 0.34 3.43
C ASN A 31 -11.72 -1.03 3.98
N ARG A 32 -10.44 -1.35 3.77
CA ARG A 32 -9.76 -2.57 4.26
C ARG A 32 -8.68 -2.16 5.23
N ARG A 33 -8.84 -2.50 6.51
CA ARG A 33 -7.89 -2.13 7.55
C ARG A 33 -6.70 -3.09 7.57
N GLU A 34 -5.50 -2.53 7.56
CA GLU A 34 -4.25 -3.22 7.81
C GLU A 34 -3.57 -2.60 9.03
N THR A 35 -2.87 -3.42 9.81
CA THR A 35 -2.12 -3.00 11.00
C THR A 35 -0.69 -3.55 10.95
N TYR A 36 0.29 -2.66 11.15
CA TYR A 36 1.71 -3.01 11.26
C TYR A 36 2.33 -2.34 12.47
N GLY A 37 2.59 -3.11 13.53
CA GLY A 37 3.01 -2.59 14.82
C GLY A 37 1.95 -1.65 15.40
N LYS A 38 2.31 -0.38 15.61
CA LYS A 38 1.40 0.68 16.10
C LYS A 38 0.63 1.41 15.00
N TRP A 39 0.95 1.14 13.73
CA TRP A 39 0.38 1.85 12.60
C TRP A 39 -0.83 1.09 12.08
N THR A 40 -1.92 1.80 11.82
CA THR A 40 -3.15 1.23 11.26
C THR A 40 -3.71 2.16 10.20
N ASN A 41 -4.14 1.61 9.07
CA ASN A 41 -4.66 2.43 7.99
C ASN A 41 -5.62 1.63 7.08
N VAL A 42 -6.58 2.33 6.48
CA VAL A 42 -7.53 1.84 5.47
C VAL A 42 -7.18 2.27 4.03
N TRP A 43 -6.15 3.10 3.88
CA TRP A 43 -5.62 3.57 2.61
C TRP A 43 -4.58 2.60 2.03
N TRP A 44 -4.61 2.46 0.71
CA TRP A 44 -3.78 1.54 -0.04
C TRP A 44 -3.17 2.24 -1.24
N ALA A 45 -1.86 2.09 -1.42
CA ALA A 45 -1.13 2.64 -2.56
C ALA A 45 -1.08 1.62 -3.70
N ARG A 46 -1.41 2.07 -4.91
CA ARG A 46 -1.36 1.26 -6.14
C ARG A 46 0.05 1.27 -6.72
N THR A 47 0.57 0.10 -7.07
CA THR A 47 1.93 -0.09 -7.62
C THR A 47 1.99 -1.40 -8.43
N ASP A 48 3.14 -1.69 -9.00
CA ASP A 48 3.49 -3.02 -9.50
C ASP A 48 4.43 -3.68 -8.48
N ASP A 49 4.26 -4.97 -8.24
CA ASP A 49 5.00 -5.67 -7.20
C ASP A 49 6.24 -6.42 -7.72
N ASP A 50 7.07 -6.88 -6.78
CA ASP A 50 8.27 -7.67 -7.08
C ASP A 50 7.98 -9.10 -7.55
N SER A 51 6.70 -9.50 -7.59
CA SER A 51 6.25 -10.84 -8.02
C SER A 51 5.80 -10.84 -9.48
N GLY A 52 5.86 -9.68 -10.16
CA GLY A 52 5.47 -9.52 -11.56
C GLY A 52 4.01 -9.13 -11.76
N ASN A 53 3.27 -8.80 -10.69
CA ASN A 53 1.90 -8.31 -10.81
C ASN A 53 1.87 -6.80 -11.00
N THR A 54 0.95 -6.32 -11.84
CA THR A 54 0.77 -4.88 -12.09
C THR A 54 -0.54 -4.36 -11.51
N GLY A 55 -0.55 -3.08 -11.13
CA GLY A 55 -1.75 -2.40 -10.64
C GLY A 55 -2.32 -2.98 -9.34
N VAL A 56 -1.46 -3.58 -8.51
CA VAL A 56 -1.79 -4.15 -7.21
C VAL A 56 -1.71 -3.08 -6.11
N TYR A 57 -2.23 -3.41 -4.94
CA TYR A 57 -2.35 -2.51 -3.80
C TYR A 57 -1.49 -2.98 -2.64
N VAL A 58 -0.77 -2.04 -2.02
CA VAL A 58 0.00 -2.24 -0.79
C VAL A 58 -0.51 -1.26 0.25
N SER A 59 -0.75 -1.74 1.47
CA SER A 59 -1.23 -0.84 2.53
C SER A 59 -0.21 0.26 2.83
N VAL A 60 -0.69 1.48 3.04
CA VAL A 60 0.16 2.63 3.34
C VAL A 60 0.84 2.54 4.70
N VAL A 61 0.46 1.60 5.57
CA VAL A 61 1.16 1.36 6.85
C VAL A 61 2.64 0.95 6.66
N TYR A 62 2.99 0.44 5.48
CA TYR A 62 4.37 0.07 5.14
C TYR A 62 5.19 1.25 4.56
N LEU A 63 4.52 2.37 4.24
CA LEU A 63 5.10 3.58 3.67
C LEU A 63 5.56 4.52 4.81
N LYS A 64 6.61 5.29 4.54
CA LYS A 64 7.07 6.33 5.48
C LYS A 64 6.35 7.64 5.17
N GLY A 65 6.09 8.45 6.20
CA GLY A 65 5.53 9.80 6.05
C GLY A 65 3.99 9.88 6.01
N GLY A 66 3.29 8.76 6.24
CA GLY A 66 1.83 8.75 6.42
C GLY A 66 1.42 8.80 7.90
N GLU A 67 0.13 9.03 8.13
CA GLU A 67 -0.52 8.99 9.45
C GLU A 67 -1.54 7.84 9.51
N ASN A 68 -2.07 7.54 10.71
CA ASN A 68 -3.09 6.49 10.85
C ASN A 68 -4.40 6.93 10.19
N ASP A 69 -5.02 6.03 9.41
CA ASP A 69 -6.31 6.26 8.73
C ASP A 69 -6.36 7.50 7.79
N HIS A 70 -5.20 8.03 7.40
CA HIS A 70 -5.07 9.15 6.46
C HIS A 70 -4.33 8.74 5.17
N PRO A 71 -4.57 9.44 4.04
CA PRO A 71 -3.77 9.27 2.83
C PRO A 71 -2.33 9.72 3.05
N VAL A 72 -1.39 9.17 2.28
CA VAL A 72 0.00 9.60 2.25
C VAL A 72 0.09 10.98 1.58
N PRO A 73 0.64 12.00 2.25
CA PRO A 73 0.86 13.31 1.62
C PRO A 73 1.71 13.21 0.34
N GLY A 74 1.27 13.89 -0.72
CA GLY A 74 1.98 13.94 -2.00
C GLY A 74 1.72 12.77 -2.96
N LEU A 75 1.01 11.71 -2.54
CA LEU A 75 0.55 10.65 -3.43
C LEU A 75 -0.88 10.96 -3.91
N PRO A 76 -1.18 11.06 -5.21
CA PRO A 76 -2.51 11.42 -5.68
C PRO A 76 -3.54 10.33 -5.36
N THR A 77 -4.80 10.69 -5.23
CA THR A 77 -5.90 9.74 -5.05
C THR A 77 -6.31 9.13 -6.39
N CYS A 78 -6.49 7.81 -6.42
CA CYS A 78 -7.42 7.16 -7.33
C CYS A 78 -8.85 7.21 -6.71
#